data_AF-A0A661JBF9-F1
#
_entry.id   AF-A0A661JBF9-F1
#
_cell.length_a   1.000
_cell.length_b   1.000
_cell.length_c   1.000
_cell.angle_alpha   90.00
_cell.angle_beta   90.00
_cell.angle_gamma   90.00
#
_symmetry.space_group_name_H-M   'P 1'
#
loop_
_entity.id
_entity.type
_entity.pdbx_description
1 polymer ?
#
loop_
_entity_poly.entity_id
_entity_poly.type
_entity_poly.pdbx_seq_one_letter_code
_entity_poly.pdbx_strand_id
1 'polypeptide(L)' 'MIGKIISVLCVLITGLISLAPAGQSAEVKIMTIPVTEQIYMITGKGGNIGLFIGEDGTFLIDDQFA' A
#
# COMPACT_ATOMS: atom_id res chain seq x y z
N MET A 1 -11.38 44.61 -16.20
CA MET A 1 -11.55 44.22 -14.78
C MET A 1 -12.08 42.79 -14.66
N ILE A 2 -13.17 42.45 -15.38
CA ILE A 2 -13.80 41.12 -15.38
C ILE A 2 -12.84 39.95 -15.70
N GLY A 3 -11.95 40.08 -16.69
CA GLY A 3 -11.03 38.99 -17.08
C GLY A 3 -9.96 38.66 -16.05
N LYS A 4 -9.52 39.65 -15.25
CA LYS A 4 -8.55 39.43 -14.16
C LYS A 4 -9.22 38.67 -13.01
N ILE A 5 -10.49 38.95 -12.76
CA ILE A 5 -11.30 38.25 -11.74
C ILE A 5 -11.50 36.78 -12.14
N ILE A 6 -11.82 36.50 -13.41
CA ILE A 6 -11.99 35.13 -13.91
C ILE A 6 -10.67 34.34 -13.78
N SER A 7 -9.54 34.94 -14.15
CA SER A 7 -8.23 34.28 -14.05
C SER A 7 -7.86 33.96 -12.59
N VAL A 8 -8.09 34.88 -11.65
CA VAL A 8 -7.88 34.64 -10.22
C VAL A 8 -8.78 33.53 -9.69
N LEU A 9 -10.03 33.50 -10.13
CA LEU A 9 -10.99 32.45 -9.74
C LEU A 9 -10.56 31.07 -10.24
N CYS A 10 -10.06 30.96 -11.48
CA CYS A 10 -9.54 29.70 -12.02
C CYS A 10 -8.32 29.17 -11.25
N VAL A 11 -7.41 30.05 -10.82
CA VAL A 11 -6.24 29.67 -10.02
C VAL A 11 -6.65 29.22 -8.62
N LEU A 12 -7.62 29.88 -8.00
CA LEU A 12 -8.18 29.48 -6.71
C LEU A 12 -8.86 28.10 -6.77
N ILE A 13 -9.64 27.84 -7.82
CA ILE A 13 -10.35 26.57 -8.00
C ILE A 13 -9.36 25.41 -8.20
N THR A 14 -8.31 25.61 -8.99
CA THR A 14 -7.30 24.57 -9.24
C THR A 14 -6.47 24.25 -8.00
N GLY A 15 -6.11 25.26 -7.19
CA GLY A 15 -5.42 25.04 -5.91
C GLY A 15 -6.23 24.26 -4.88
N LEU A 16 -7.57 24.43 -4.86
CA LEU A 16 -8.45 23.71 -3.95
C LEU A 16 -8.54 22.21 -4.26
N ILE A 17 -8.42 21.80 -5.52
CA ILE A 17 -8.47 20.39 -5.94
C ILE A 17 -7.21 19.62 -5.49
N SER A 18 -6.06 20.29 -5.43
CA SER A 18 -4.79 19.68 -5.02
C SER A 18 -4.69 19.38 -3.51
N LEU A 19 -5.62 19.89 -2.71
CA LEU A 19 -5.71 19.66 -1.26
C LEU A 19 -6.59 18.45 -0.90
N ALA A 20 -7.10 17.71 -1.90
CA ALA A 20 -7.81 16.47 -1.63
C ALA A 20 -6.88 15.52 -0.86
N PRO A 21 -7.27 15.02 0.32
CA PRO A 21 -6.44 14.08 1.05
C PRO A 21 -6.19 12.86 0.16
N ALA A 22 -4.91 12.57 -0.11
CA ALA A 22 -4.51 11.31 -0.74
C ALA A 22 -5.18 10.20 0.06
N GLY A 23 -6.06 9.43 -0.61
CA GLY A 23 -7.01 8.55 0.03
C GLY A 23 -6.36 7.75 1.15
N GLN A 24 -7.03 7.71 2.32
CA GLN A 24 -6.67 6.85 3.44
C GLN A 24 -6.22 5.51 2.85
N SER A 25 -4.92 5.20 2.92
CA SER A 25 -4.45 3.91 2.44
C SER A 25 -5.22 2.89 3.24
N ALA A 26 -6.10 2.14 2.56
CA ALA A 26 -6.92 1.14 3.21
C ALA A 26 -5.98 0.29 4.06
N GLU A 27 -6.35 0.10 5.33
CA GLU A 27 -5.52 -0.62 6.28
C GLU A 27 -5.08 -1.95 5.64
N VAL A 28 -3.78 -2.09 5.39
CA VAL A 28 -3.26 -3.28 4.72
C VAL A 28 -3.28 -4.39 5.75
N LYS A 29 -4.31 -5.23 5.68
CA LYS A 29 -4.43 -6.39 6.54
C LYS A 29 -3.47 -7.47 6.04
N ILE A 30 -2.45 -7.73 6.85
CA ILE A 30 -1.53 -8.86 6.66
C ILE A 30 -2.04 -10.01 7.50
N MET A 31 -2.12 -11.20 6.92
CA MET A 31 -2.56 -12.41 7.61
C MET A 31 -1.53 -13.52 7.42
N THR A 32 -1.36 -14.34 8.44
CA THR A 32 -0.55 -15.56 8.41
C THR A 32 -1.45 -16.78 8.45
N ILE A 33 -1.29 -17.66 7.48
CA ILE A 33 -2.03 -18.92 7.36
C ILE A 33 -1.03 -20.06 7.61
N PRO A 34 -1.21 -20.89 8.66
CA PRO A 34 -0.35 -22.05 8.87
C PRO A 34 -0.62 -23.11 7.80
N VAL A 35 0.44 -23.66 7.23
CA VAL A 35 0.38 -24.81 6.29
C VAL A 35 0.85 -26.07 7.01
N THR A 36 1.96 -25.96 7.75
CA THR A 36 2.49 -26.98 8.67
C THR A 36 3.02 -26.31 9.93
N GLU A 37 3.62 -27.06 10.84
CA GLU A 37 4.30 -26.49 12.03
C GLU A 37 5.45 -25.54 11.67
N GLN A 38 6.09 -25.74 10.51
CA GLN A 38 7.28 -24.97 10.10
C GLN A 38 7.03 -24.08 8.89
N ILE A 39 5.89 -24.23 8.20
CA ILE A 39 5.57 -23.52 6.95
C ILE A 39 4.29 -22.71 7.12
N TYR A 40 4.38 -21.43 6.77
CA TYR A 40 3.30 -20.47 6.80
C TYR A 40 3.19 -19.73 5.47
N MET A 41 1.99 -19.30 5.12
CA MET A 41 1.77 -18.32 4.06
C MET A 41 1.42 -16.98 4.69
N ILE A 42 2.22 -15.96 4.40
CA ILE A 42 1.88 -14.57 4.68
C ILE A 42 1.11 -14.04 3.46
N THR A 43 -0.07 -13.48 3.67
CA THR A 43 -0.92 -12.94 2.61
C THR A 43 -1.36 -11.52 2.92
N GLY A 44 -1.43 -10.68 1.88
CA GLY A 44 -1.87 -9.29 1.96
C GLY A 44 -2.15 -8.73 0.57
N LYS A 45 -2.33 -7.40 0.46
CA LYS A 45 -2.62 -6.72 -0.82
C LYS A 45 -1.54 -6.95 -1.88
N GLY A 46 -0.30 -7.23 -1.47
CA GLY A 46 0.85 -7.43 -2.34
C GLY A 46 1.01 -8.83 -2.92
N GLY A 47 0.19 -9.81 -2.50
CA GLY A 47 0.34 -11.21 -2.90
C GLY A 47 0.61 -12.13 -1.71
N ASN A 48 1.20 -13.30 -2.01
CA ASN A 48 1.49 -14.34 -1.04
C ASN A 48 3.00 -14.57 -0.93
N ILE A 49 3.49 -14.67 0.30
CA ILE A 49 4.88 -15.00 0.61
C ILE A 49 4.90 -16.29 1.42
N GLY A 50 5.75 -17.23 1.04
CA GLY A 50 6.04 -18.41 1.84
C GLY A 50 7.03 -18.08 2.95
N LEU A 51 6.76 -18.54 4.17
CA LEU A 51 7.64 -18.41 5.32
C LEU A 51 7.96 -19.81 5.85
N PHE A 52 9.24 -20.16 5.90
CA PHE A 52 9.73 -21.34 6.60
C PHE A 52 10.48 -20.93 7.87
N ILE A 53 10.22 -21.62 8.98
CA ILE A 53 10.92 -21.47 10.26
C ILE A 53 11.42 -22.85 10.69
N GLY A 54 12.74 -23.04 10.67
CA GLY A 54 13.40 -24.25 11.15
C GLY A 54 14.43 -23.94 12.25
N GLU A 55 15.00 -24.99 12.84
CA GLU A 55 15.98 -24.85 13.93
C GLU A 55 17.24 -24.07 13.51
N ASP A 56 17.68 -24.25 12.26
CA ASP A 56 18.87 -23.62 11.71
C ASP A 56 18.61 -22.22 11.13
N GLY A 57 17.34 -21.80 11.02
CA GLY A 57 16.99 -20.47 10.55
C GLY A 57 15.63 -20.33 9.87
N THR A 58 15.38 -19.11 9.42
CA THR A 58 14.13 -18.68 8.78
C THR A 58 14.43 -18.17 7.38
N PHE A 59 13.63 -18.56 6.40
CA PHE A 59 13.71 -18.00 5.05
C PHE A 59 12.33 -17.73 4.44
N LEU A 60 12.33 -16.83 3.47
CA LEU A 60 11.15 -16.40 2.73
C LEU A 60 11.22 -16.94 1.31
N ILE A 61 10.05 -17.28 0.76
CA ILE A 61 9.85 -17.62 -0.65
C ILE A 61 8.95 -16.52 -1.21
N ASP A 62 9.55 -15.65 -2.01
CA ASP A 62 8.89 -14.50 -2.64
C ASP A 62 9.35 -14.39 -4.10
N ASP A 63 8.56 -13.74 -4.94
CA ASP A 63 8.88 -13.51 -6.36
C ASP A 63 9.61 -12.19 -6.61
N GLN A 64 9.71 -11.29 -5.61
CA GLN A 64 10.27 -9.94 -5.78
C GLN A 64 11.44 -9.58 -4.87
N PHE A 65 11.66 -10.30 -3.77
CA PHE A 65 12.72 -9.99 -2.81
C PHE A 65 13.40 -11.29 -2.37
N ALA A 66 14.59 -11.57 -2.92
CA ALA A 66 15.48 -12.65 -2.50
C ALA A 66 16.71 -12.07 -1.78
#